data_AF-A0A258BGM8-F1
#
_entry.id   AF-A0A258BGM8-F1
#
_cell.length_a   1.000
_cell.length_b   1.000
_cell.length_c   1.000
_cell.angle_alpha   90.00
_cell.angle_beta   90.00
_cell.angle_gamma   90.00
#
_symmetry.space_group_name_H-M   'P 1'
#
loop_
_entity.id
_entity.type
_entity.pdbx_description
1 polymer ?
#
loop_
_entity_poly.entity_id
_entity_poly.type
_entity_poly.pdbx_seq_one_letter_code
_entity_poly.pdbx_strand_id
1 'polypeptide(L)'
;MAEVTVRVNNKPYTVGCADGQDGRVHELARLFDEHVETVVNDVGSIGEVRLFLMAALLMIDEMQDLKVQLEEQQSATARMSAGAHEMERRAAFAITDAAERLEKLVADKA
;
A
#
# COMPACT_ATOMS: atom_id res chain seq x y z
N MET A 1 4.01 32.63 -5.31
CA MET A 1 4.41 31.44 -4.55
C MET A 1 3.96 31.68 -3.13
N ALA A 2 3.05 30.85 -2.64
CA ALA A 2 2.60 30.93 -1.26
C ALA A 2 3.64 30.23 -0.36
N GLU A 3 3.82 30.74 0.85
CA GLU A 3 4.63 30.12 1.89
C GLU A 3 3.71 29.75 3.05
N VAL A 4 3.97 28.60 3.66
CA VAL A 4 3.23 28.10 4.82
C VAL A 4 4.21 27.83 5.93
N THR A 5 3.85 28.26 7.14
CA THR A 5 4.62 27.94 8.35
C THR A 5 4.07 26.67 8.98
N VAL A 6 4.90 25.63 9.04
CA VAL A 6 4.61 24.38 9.73
C VAL A 6 5.42 24.28 11.02
N ARG A 7 5.05 23.36 11.92
CA ARG A 7 5.80 23.11 13.15
C ARG A 7 6.25 21.65 13.18
N VAL A 8 7.52 21.45 13.54
CA VAL A 8 8.14 20.14 13.75
C VAL A 8 9.06 20.24 14.96
N ASN A 9 8.98 19.29 15.88
CA ASN A 9 9.69 19.29 17.16
C ASN A 9 9.54 20.63 17.90
N ASN A 10 8.29 21.13 17.96
CA ASN A 10 7.93 22.42 18.55
C ASN A 10 8.58 23.67 17.90
N LYS A 11 9.25 23.53 16.75
CA LYS A 11 9.92 24.63 16.04
C LYS A 11 9.22 24.99 14.73
N PRO A 12 9.11 26.29 14.39
CA PRO A 12 8.49 26.73 13.14
C PRO A 12 9.45 26.59 11.95
N TYR A 13 8.93 26.14 10.82
CA TYR A 13 9.64 26.06 9.53
C TYR A 13 8.75 26.63 8.41
N THR A 14 9.34 27.46 7.57
CA THR A 14 8.64 28.02 6.40
C THR A 14 8.91 27.15 5.18
N VAL A 15 7.85 26.67 4.54
CA VAL A 15 7.92 25.80 3.37
C VAL A 15 7.16 26.46 2.21
N GLY A 16 7.78 26.50 1.04
CA GLY A 16 7.12 26.94 -0.17
C GLY A 16 6.02 25.96 -0.59
N CYS A 17 4.82 26.46 -0.85
CA CYS A 17 3.70 25.65 -1.32
C CYS A 17 3.13 26.18 -2.63
N ALA A 18 2.56 25.28 -3.43
CA ALA A 18 1.73 25.67 -4.56
C ALA A 18 0.37 26.18 -4.05
N ASP A 19 -0.33 26.96 -4.88
CA ASP A 19 -1.62 27.52 -4.53
C ASP A 19 -2.63 26.40 -4.21
N GLY A 20 -3.27 26.47 -3.03
CA GLY A 20 -4.24 25.48 -2.55
C GLY A 20 -3.65 24.18 -1.98
N GLN A 21 -2.33 24.09 -1.75
CA GLN A 21 -1.68 22.93 -1.14
C GLN A 21 -1.31 23.13 0.34
N ASP A 22 -1.72 24.26 0.93
CA ASP A 22 -1.44 24.61 2.33
C ASP A 22 -1.89 23.54 3.32
N GLY A 23 -3.13 23.04 3.20
CA GLY A 23 -3.64 21.95 4.03
C GLY A 23 -2.81 20.66 3.93
N ARG A 24 -2.39 20.28 2.72
CA ARG A 24 -1.56 19.09 2.51
C ARG A 24 -0.18 19.24 3.13
N VAL A 25 0.43 20.44 3.03
CA VAL A 25 1.73 20.71 3.65
C VAL A 25 1.63 20.65 5.18
N HIS A 26 0.56 21.17 5.77
CA HIS A 26 0.30 21.03 7.22
C HIS A 26 0.14 19.57 7.65
N GLU A 27 -0.60 18.77 6.89
CA GLU A 27 -0.79 17.35 7.19
C GLU A 27 0.53 16.58 7.12
N LEU A 28 1.33 16.79 6.07
CA LEU A 28 2.64 16.15 5.92
C LEU A 28 3.60 16.54 7.05
N ALA A 29 3.58 17.81 7.48
CA ALA A 29 4.39 18.25 8.61
C ALA A 29 3.96 17.60 9.93
N ARG A 30 2.65 17.43 10.16
CA ARG A 30 2.12 16.73 11.34
C ARG A 30 2.57 15.27 11.37
N LEU A 31 2.48 14.56 10.25
CA LEU A 31 2.93 13.17 10.15
C LEU A 31 4.45 13.03 10.38
N PHE A 32 5.22 13.99 9.88
CA PHE A 32 6.66 14.03 10.13
C PHE A 32 6.99 14.35 11.59
N ASP A 33 6.23 15.25 12.23
CA ASP A 33 6.36 15.58 13.64
C ASP A 33 6.15 14.35 14.54
N GLU A 34 5.12 13.53 14.25
CA GLU A 34 4.86 12.26 14.95
C GLU A 34 6.06 11.29 14.88
N HIS A 35 6.72 11.20 13.73
CA HIS A 35 7.94 10.40 13.57
C HIS A 35 9.12 10.99 14.36
N VAL A 36 9.26 12.31 14.33
CA VAL A 36 10.30 13.00 15.09
C VAL A 36 10.11 12.79 16.59
N GLU A 37 8.88 12.90 17.10
CA GLU A 37 8.56 12.60 18.51
C GLU A 37 8.92 11.17 18.89
N THR A 38 8.65 10.20 18.02
CA THR A 38 9.04 8.79 18.23
C THR A 38 10.55 8.66 18.42
N VAL A 39 11.35 9.28 17.53
CA VAL A 39 12.82 9.24 17.65
C VAL A 39 13.33 9.96 18.90
N VAL A 40 12.69 11.07 19.29
CA VAL A 40 13.03 11.77 20.55
C VAL A 40 12.78 10.87 21.75
N ASN A 41 11.67 10.12 21.77
CA ASN A 41 11.33 9.22 22.86
C ASN A 41 12.29 8.03 22.97
N ASP A 42 12.77 7.51 21.84
CA ASP A 42 13.63 6.33 21.80
C ASP A 42 15.11 6.65 22.08
N VAL A 43 15.61 7.75 21.52
CA VAL A 43 17.06 8.08 21.50
C VAL A 43 17.40 9.23 22.45
N GLY A 44 16.39 9.97 22.92
CA GLY A 44 16.54 11.16 23.74
C GLY A 44 16.88 12.42 22.94
N SER A 45 17.24 13.48 23.65
CA SER A 45 17.55 14.77 23.03
C SER A 45 18.90 14.78 22.34
N ILE A 46 18.90 14.48 21.04
CA ILE A 46 20.03 14.66 20.13
C ILE A 46 19.90 15.96 19.32
N GLY A 47 20.96 16.34 18.61
CA GLY A 47 20.93 17.52 17.73
C GLY A 47 19.89 17.36 16.61
N GLU A 48 19.20 18.46 16.28
CA GLU A 48 18.07 18.51 15.33
C GLU A 48 18.36 17.88 13.96
N VAL A 49 19.54 18.15 13.39
CA VAL A 49 19.93 17.57 12.09
C VAL A 49 20.00 16.04 12.16
N ARG A 50 20.54 15.50 13.26
CA ARG A 50 20.61 14.04 13.46
C ARG A 50 19.23 13.46 13.73
N LEU A 51 18.41 14.16 14.51
CA LEU A 51 17.04 13.78 14.79
C LEU A 51 16.22 13.64 13.49
N PHE A 52 16.25 14.65 12.63
CA PHE A 52 15.53 14.63 11.36
C PHE A 52 16.08 13.57 10.40
N LEU A 53 17.40 13.36 10.36
CA LEU A 53 18.01 12.29 9.56
C LEU A 53 17.49 10.92 10.01
N MET A 54 17.46 10.66 11.31
CA MET A 54 16.98 9.38 11.84
C MET A 54 15.48 9.19 11.58
N ALA A 55 14.65 10.22 11.84
CA ALA A 55 13.22 10.17 11.56
C ALA A 55 12.93 9.92 10.07
N ALA A 56 13.67 10.57 9.17
CA ALA A 56 13.54 10.36 7.73
C ALA A 56 13.94 8.95 7.30
N LEU A 57 15.04 8.40 7.85
CA LEU A 57 15.48 7.04 7.52
C LEU A 57 14.48 5.98 7.99
N LEU A 58 13.93 6.12 9.20
CA LEU A 58 12.90 5.22 9.73
C LEU A 58 11.62 5.28 8.88
N MET A 59 11.14 6.49 8.56
CA MET A 59 9.98 6.66 7.70
C MET A 59 10.17 6.03 6.32
N ILE A 60 11.38 6.13 5.74
CA ILE A 60 11.70 5.48 4.46
C ILE A 60 11.69 3.96 4.60
N ASP A 61 12.23 3.42 5.69
CA ASP A 61 12.23 1.98 5.98
C ASP A 61 10.81 1.43 6.03
N GLU A 62 9.92 2.08 6.80
CA GLU A 62 8.49 1.73 6.86
C GLU A 62 7.80 1.78 5.49
N MET A 63 8.11 2.80 4.68
CA MET A 63 7.58 2.91 3.32
C MET A 63 8.08 1.79 2.39
N GLN A 64 9.29 1.27 2.60
CA GLN A 64 9.79 0.13 1.82
C GLN A 64 9.09 -1.16 2.26
N ASP A 65 8.92 -1.38 3.55
CA ASP A 65 8.19 -2.53 4.07
C ASP A 65 6.75 -2.58 3.57
N LEU A 66 6.05 -1.44 3.57
CA LEU A 66 4.70 -1.34 3.03
C LEU A 66 4.64 -1.62 1.52
N LYS A 67 5.66 -1.21 0.76
CA LYS A 67 5.74 -1.54 -0.68
C LYS A 67 5.89 -3.04 -0.91
N VAL A 68 6.79 -3.69 -0.16
CA VAL A 68 6.99 -5.14 -0.27
C VAL A 68 5.70 -5.88 0.08
N GLN A 69 5.02 -5.51 1.16
CA GLN A 69 3.74 -6.11 1.54
C GLN A 69 2.67 -5.91 0.45
N LEU A 70 2.62 -4.73 -0.17
CA LEU A 70 1.70 -4.46 -1.26
C LEU A 70 1.98 -5.34 -2.49
N GLU A 71 3.24 -5.51 -2.87
CA GLU A 71 3.66 -6.37 -3.98
C GLU A 71 3.32 -7.85 -3.72
N GLU A 72 3.51 -8.32 -2.48
CA GLU A 72 3.12 -9.66 -2.05
C GLU A 72 1.60 -9.88 -2.13
N GLN A 73 0.81 -8.92 -1.63
CA GLN A 73 -0.65 -8.99 -1.69
C GLN A 73 -1.18 -8.97 -3.13
N GLN A 74 -0.61 -8.12 -3.99
CA GLN A 74 -0.95 -8.09 -5.41
C GLN A 74 -0.63 -9.44 -6.08
N SER A 75 0.52 -10.02 -5.77
CA SER A 75 0.92 -11.34 -6.27
C SER A 75 -0.01 -12.44 -5.79
N ALA A 76 -0.41 -12.43 -4.51
CA ALA A 76 -1.35 -13.41 -3.95
C ALA A 76 -2.72 -13.30 -4.62
N THR A 77 -3.22 -12.07 -4.82
CA THR A 77 -4.49 -11.80 -5.50
C THR A 77 -4.47 -12.28 -6.94
N ALA A 78 -3.37 -12.04 -7.67
CA ALA A 78 -3.21 -12.51 -9.04
C ALA A 78 -3.20 -14.05 -9.14
N ARG A 79 -2.51 -14.74 -8.22
CA ARG A 79 -2.52 -16.22 -8.15
C ARG A 79 -3.91 -16.77 -7.83
N MET A 80 -4.63 -16.15 -6.91
CA MET A 80 -5.99 -16.57 -6.55
C MET A 80 -6.96 -16.42 -7.72
N SER A 81 -6.89 -15.29 -8.44
CA SER A 81 -7.69 -15.06 -9.65
C SER A 81 -7.36 -16.08 -10.75
N ALA A 82 -6.08 -16.35 -11.01
CA ALA A 82 -5.66 -17.36 -11.97
C ALA A 82 -6.18 -18.76 -11.62
N GLY A 83 -6.10 -19.15 -10.34
CA GLY A 83 -6.65 -20.41 -9.83
C GLY A 83 -8.17 -20.51 -9.99
N ALA A 84 -8.90 -19.43 -9.69
CA ALA A 84 -10.35 -19.38 -9.87
C ALA A 84 -10.76 -19.58 -11.34
N HIS A 85 -10.07 -18.92 -12.28
CA HIS A 85 -10.31 -19.09 -13.72
C HIS A 85 -9.96 -20.49 -14.23
N GLU A 86 -8.92 -21.14 -13.67
CA GLU A 86 -8.62 -22.53 -14.01
C GLU A 86 -9.71 -23.48 -13.51
N MET A 87 -10.17 -23.32 -12.27
CA MET A 87 -11.25 -24.11 -11.70
C MET A 87 -12.55 -23.94 -12.50
N GLU A 88 -12.89 -22.71 -12.87
CA GLU A 88 -14.06 -22.39 -13.69
C GLU A 88 -13.99 -23.10 -15.06
N ARG A 89 -12.84 -23.04 -15.73
CA ARG A 89 -12.62 -23.74 -17.02
C ARG A 89 -12.76 -25.26 -16.89
N ARG A 90 -12.19 -25.85 -15.82
CA ARG A 90 -12.31 -27.30 -15.57
C ARG A 90 -13.76 -27.71 -15.31
N ALA A 91 -14.50 -26.91 -14.53
CA ALA A 91 -15.91 -27.14 -14.26
C ALA A 91 -16.74 -27.05 -15.55
N ALA A 92 -16.52 -26.02 -16.38
CA ALA A 92 -17.20 -25.86 -17.66
C ALA A 92 -16.95 -27.06 -18.59
N PHE A 93 -15.69 -27.52 -18.70
CA PHE A 93 -15.35 -28.68 -19.50
C PHE A 93 -16.02 -29.97 -19.00
N ALA A 94 -16.01 -30.21 -17.68
CA ALA A 94 -16.63 -31.39 -17.09
C ALA A 94 -18.16 -31.43 -17.31
N ILE A 95 -18.81 -30.26 -17.27
CA ILE A 95 -20.25 -30.13 -17.55
C ILE A 95 -20.52 -30.47 -19.03
N THR A 96 -19.73 -29.93 -19.96
CA THR A 96 -19.90 -30.22 -21.40
C THR A 96 -19.66 -31.70 -21.72
N ASP A 97 -18.60 -32.32 -21.19
CA ASP A 97 -18.32 -33.76 -21.39
C ASP A 97 -19.46 -34.63 -20.81
N ALA A 98 -19.98 -34.27 -19.63
CA ALA A 98 -21.12 -34.97 -19.05
C ALA A 98 -22.38 -34.86 -19.94
N ALA A 99 -22.66 -33.67 -20.48
CA ALA A 99 -23.78 -33.45 -21.39
C ALA A 99 -23.64 -34.28 -22.67
N GLU A 100 -22.46 -34.28 -23.32
CA GLU A 100 -22.21 -35.09 -24.52
C GLU A 100 -22.40 -36.59 -24.29
N ARG A 101 -21.98 -37.10 -23.13
CA ARG A 101 -22.19 -38.51 -22.76
C ARG A 101 -23.67 -38.83 -22.56
N LEU A 102 -24.43 -37.92 -21.96
CA LEU A 102 -25.88 -38.09 -21.80
C LEU A 102 -26.57 -38.13 -23.16
N GLU A 103 -26.22 -37.22 -24.08
CA GLU A 103 -26.77 -37.21 -25.44
C GLU A 103 -26.47 -38.52 -26.19
N LYS A 104 -25.25 -39.04 -26.09
CA LYS A 104 -24.89 -40.34 -26.67
C LYS A 104 -25.72 -41.49 -26.10
N LEU A 105 -25.90 -41.54 -24.78
CA LEU A 105 -26.71 -42.58 -24.12
C LEU A 105 -28.19 -42.51 -24.51
N VAL A 106 -28.72 -41.31 -24.77
CA VAL A 106 -30.09 -41.12 -25.26
C VAL A 106 -30.21 -41.56 -26.72
N ALA A 107 -29.23 -41.23 -27.55
CA ALA A 107 -29.21 -41.60 -28.97
C ALA A 107 -29.05 -43.12 -29.19
N ASP A 108 -28.30 -43.82 -28.33
CA ASP A 108 -28.08 -45.27 -28.43
C ASP A 108 -29.29 -46.11 -27.97
N LYS A 109 -30.29 -45.46 -27.36
CA LYS A 109 -31.53 -46.09 -26.84
C LYS A 109 -32.78 -45.81 -27.69
N ALA A 110 -32.67 -45.02 -28.76
CA ALA A 110 -33.74 -44.69 -29.70
C ALA A 110 -33.63 -45.54 -30.98
#